data_AF-A0A0Q8NGD3-F1
#
_entry.id   AF-A0A0Q8NGD3-F1
#
_cell.length_a   1.000
_cell.length_b   1.000
_cell.length_c   1.000
_cell.angle_alpha   90.00
_cell.angle_beta   90.00
_cell.angle_gamma   90.00
#
_symmetry.space_group_name_H-M   'P 1'
#
loop_
_entity.id
_entity.type
_entity.pdbx_description
1 polymer ?
#
loop_
_entity_poly.entity_id
_entity_poly.type
_entity_poly.pdbx_seq_one_letter_code
_entity_poly.pdbx_strand_id
1 'polypeptide(L)'
;MKFGEFPTADAEGVVLAHSVRFAGQSFPKGRRLTGEDIEKLQAAKVGSVIAARLEDGDLGEDIAAKKLAEAIEPDHLTFSEAATGRVNVYSALEGLFVVGRDVVDRVNRVDPGITLACLNDHVPVRAGDMVATFKIIPLAVAGEKINEACAVLRAATAFEVKPFEAHAVWLVATELPSLKHAVMDKTARILAQRLAPSGSRLIGEDRVAHRADAVAGAIRNAASRAGAGPRMIVVFGASAVIDAHDVIPEAIRLAGGEVIQVGMPVDPGNLLVLGRVGNIPVVGAPGCARSPKENGFDWVLNRILAGEPITALDISGMGVGGLLMEIRSRPQLREPQVADVKETTVAAVVLAAGRARRMGEGGPHKLLAEFAGIPLVRRCALAALESGAASVSVVTGHRQHEIEAKLDGLDVALVHNPDFASGMASSLGAGFASSEAARADGVLVLLADMPDVSSSDMDLLITAFRRCGGHAIVRAVSRGKRGNPVVLPRALRDAVLHLEGDIGARHIIESSGLPVIDVEIGDGAHLDVDTPEAVVAAGGTLKE
;
A
#
# COMPACT_ATOMS: atom_id res chain seq x y z
N MET A 1 -18.93 41.41 14.57
CA MET A 1 -19.56 40.75 15.74
C MET A 1 -18.72 40.93 17.01
N LYS A 2 -19.37 41.04 18.17
CA LYS A 2 -18.69 41.05 19.48
C LYS A 2 -18.85 39.70 20.18
N PHE A 3 -17.75 38.99 20.36
CA PHE A 3 -17.70 37.73 21.12
C PHE A 3 -17.30 38.00 22.57
N GLY A 4 -17.95 37.34 23.52
CA GLY A 4 -17.56 37.45 24.92
C GLY A 4 -18.59 36.87 25.88
N GLU A 5 -18.38 37.16 27.16
CA GLU A 5 -19.33 36.87 28.21
C GLU A 5 -20.31 38.04 28.36
N PHE A 6 -21.60 37.72 28.34
CA PHE A 6 -22.68 38.69 28.49
C PHE A 6 -23.46 38.38 29.78
N PRO A 7 -23.69 39.37 30.66
CA PRO A 7 -24.64 39.23 31.75
C PRO A 7 -26.00 38.79 31.19
N THR A 8 -26.69 37.85 31.84
CA THR A 8 -27.97 37.32 31.33
C THR A 8 -29.00 38.42 31.08
N ALA A 9 -29.02 39.46 31.91
CA ALA A 9 -29.91 40.61 31.74
C ALA A 9 -29.69 41.40 30.43
N ASP A 10 -28.47 41.37 29.89
CA ASP A 10 -28.09 42.08 28.66
C ASP A 10 -27.91 41.12 27.47
N ALA A 11 -28.29 39.85 27.63
CA ALA A 11 -28.04 38.80 26.66
C ALA A 11 -29.17 38.61 25.64
N GLU A 12 -30.22 39.43 25.67
CA GLU A 12 -31.27 39.33 24.65
C GLU A 12 -30.70 39.60 23.25
N GLY A 13 -31.06 38.77 22.28
CA GLY A 13 -30.64 38.86 20.89
C GLY A 13 -29.23 38.34 20.59
N VAL A 14 -28.41 37.98 21.58
CA VAL A 14 -27.10 37.35 21.37
C VAL A 14 -27.24 35.89 20.97
N VAL A 15 -26.22 35.35 20.29
CA VAL A 15 -26.17 33.96 19.81
C VAL A 15 -25.22 33.16 20.69
N LEU A 16 -25.72 32.09 21.33
CA LEU A 16 -24.94 31.28 22.26
C LEU A 16 -23.73 30.61 21.58
N ALA A 17 -22.54 30.80 22.16
CA ALA A 17 -21.30 30.18 21.70
C ALA A 17 -21.18 28.70 22.08
N HIS A 18 -21.81 28.33 23.21
CA HIS A 18 -21.83 26.98 23.76
C HIS A 18 -23.24 26.60 24.16
N SER A 19 -23.52 25.29 24.26
CA SER A 19 -24.77 24.84 24.85
C SER A 19 -24.83 25.21 26.33
N VAL A 20 -25.93 25.81 26.78
CA VAL A 20 -26.14 26.19 28.18
C VAL A 20 -27.15 25.23 28.79
N ARG A 21 -26.74 24.47 29.80
CA ARG A 21 -27.60 23.53 30.55
C ARG A 21 -28.01 24.14 31.88
N PHE A 22 -29.30 24.15 32.17
CA PHE A 22 -29.85 24.75 33.39
C PHE A 22 -31.20 24.14 33.73
N ALA A 23 -31.49 23.93 35.03
CA ALA A 23 -32.81 23.48 35.52
C ALA A 23 -33.46 22.31 34.75
N GLY A 24 -32.67 21.31 34.32
CA GLY A 24 -33.16 20.16 33.55
C GLY A 24 -33.42 20.41 32.06
N GLN A 25 -33.15 21.63 31.58
CA GLN A 25 -33.24 22.05 30.18
C GLN A 25 -31.86 22.30 29.59
N SER A 26 -31.78 22.37 28.26
CA SER A 26 -30.56 22.69 27.54
C SER A 26 -30.87 23.58 26.35
N PHE A 27 -30.20 24.73 26.27
CA PHE A 27 -30.16 25.53 25.05
C PHE A 27 -28.96 25.11 24.20
N PRO A 28 -29.14 24.81 22.91
CA PRO A 28 -28.04 24.44 22.04
C PRO A 28 -27.15 25.63 21.67
N LYS A 29 -25.91 25.34 21.28
CA LYS A 29 -25.03 26.32 20.61
C LYS A 29 -25.74 26.86 19.35
N GLY A 30 -25.52 28.14 19.03
CA GLY A 30 -26.10 28.80 17.86
C GLY A 30 -27.53 29.31 18.08
N ARG A 31 -28.14 29.05 19.24
CA ARG A 31 -29.43 29.63 19.59
C ARG A 31 -29.30 31.13 19.80
N ARG A 32 -30.15 31.91 19.12
CA ARG A 32 -30.35 33.34 19.41
C ARG A 32 -31.32 33.48 20.58
N LEU A 33 -30.89 34.14 21.65
CA LEU A 33 -31.71 34.30 22.86
C LEU A 33 -32.84 35.30 22.63
N THR A 34 -34.06 34.92 22.97
CA THR A 34 -35.24 35.80 23.01
C THR A 34 -35.47 36.33 24.43
N GLY A 35 -36.32 37.35 24.61
CA GLY A 35 -36.73 37.80 25.95
C GLY A 35 -37.24 36.67 26.86
N GLU A 36 -38.02 35.72 26.32
CA GLU A 36 -38.50 34.54 27.05
C GLU A 36 -37.34 33.62 27.48
N ASP A 37 -36.31 33.46 26.64
CA ASP A 37 -35.13 32.69 27.00
C ASP A 37 -34.35 33.37 28.14
N ILE A 38 -34.30 34.70 28.17
CA ILE A 38 -33.67 35.47 29.25
C ILE A 38 -34.40 35.26 30.57
N GLU A 39 -35.74 35.33 30.58
CA GLU A 39 -36.54 35.06 31.79
C GLU A 39 -36.27 33.65 32.35
N LYS A 40 -36.19 32.64 31.49
CA LYS A 40 -35.86 31.25 31.88
C LYS A 40 -34.47 31.13 32.48
N LEU A 41 -33.46 31.76 31.86
CA LEU A 41 -32.08 31.76 32.35
C LEU A 41 -31.98 32.47 33.71
N GLN A 42 -32.67 33.61 33.88
CA GLN A 42 -32.72 34.35 35.15
C GLN A 42 -33.42 33.55 36.25
N ALA A 43 -34.56 32.92 35.96
CA ALA A 43 -35.28 32.06 36.91
C ALA A 43 -34.41 30.88 37.37
N ALA A 44 -33.57 30.35 36.48
CA ALA A 44 -32.60 29.30 36.78
C ALA A 44 -31.29 29.81 37.40
N LYS A 45 -31.19 31.12 37.70
CA LYS A 45 -30.03 31.79 38.29
C LYS A 45 -28.74 31.65 37.46
N VAL A 46 -28.85 31.59 36.14
CA VAL A 46 -27.70 31.71 35.24
C VAL A 46 -27.29 33.17 35.17
N GLY A 47 -26.10 33.50 35.68
CA GLY A 47 -25.64 34.91 35.81
C GLY A 47 -25.11 35.53 34.50
N SER A 48 -24.53 34.71 33.64
CA SER A 48 -23.93 35.13 32.37
C SER A 48 -23.92 33.99 31.36
N VAL A 49 -23.75 34.35 30.08
CA VAL A 49 -23.60 33.41 28.97
C VAL A 49 -22.43 33.82 28.07
N ILE A 50 -21.70 32.84 27.55
CA ILE A 50 -20.69 33.07 26.51
C ILE A 50 -21.40 33.06 25.16
N ALA A 51 -21.33 34.17 24.43
CA ALA A 51 -22.11 34.37 23.22
C ALA A 51 -21.44 35.33 22.22
N ALA A 52 -22.07 35.48 21.07
CA ALA A 52 -21.75 36.49 20.08
C ALA A 52 -22.94 37.45 19.89
N ARG A 53 -22.67 38.75 19.99
CA ARG A 53 -23.62 39.80 19.57
C ARG A 53 -23.26 40.23 18.15
N LEU A 54 -24.20 40.07 17.22
CA LEU A 54 -24.05 40.55 15.85
C LEU A 54 -24.08 42.08 15.84
N GLU A 55 -23.26 42.67 14.98
CA GLU A 55 -23.23 44.10 14.69
C GLU A 55 -23.95 44.37 13.35
N ASP A 56 -24.29 45.64 13.10
CA ASP A 56 -24.91 46.02 11.84
C ASP A 56 -23.99 45.66 10.66
N GLY A 57 -24.54 44.94 9.68
CA GLY A 57 -23.80 44.44 8.52
C GLY A 57 -23.18 43.05 8.69
N ASP A 58 -23.20 42.44 9.88
CA ASP A 58 -22.81 41.05 10.06
C ASP A 58 -23.83 40.09 9.43
N LEU A 59 -23.34 38.98 8.88
CA LEU A 59 -24.14 37.86 8.40
C LEU A 59 -23.93 36.66 9.30
N GLY A 60 -25.05 36.03 9.73
CA GLY A 60 -25.00 34.76 10.46
C GLY A 60 -24.37 33.65 9.63
N GLU A 61 -23.75 32.68 10.31
CA GLU A 61 -22.90 31.65 9.71
C GLU A 61 -23.54 30.89 8.54
N ASP A 62 -24.82 30.49 8.64
CA ASP A 62 -25.51 29.75 7.58
C ASP A 62 -25.81 30.62 6.35
N ILE A 63 -26.19 31.88 6.57
CA ILE A 63 -26.45 32.84 5.48
C ILE A 63 -25.15 33.14 4.75
N ALA A 64 -24.06 33.33 5.49
CA ALA A 64 -22.73 33.58 4.93
C ALA A 64 -22.23 32.37 4.11
N ALA A 65 -22.32 31.15 4.66
CA ALA A 65 -21.91 29.94 3.96
C ALA A 65 -22.72 29.71 2.67
N LYS A 66 -24.05 29.92 2.74
CA LYS A 66 -24.94 29.82 1.58
C LYS A 66 -24.54 30.79 0.46
N LYS A 67 -24.27 32.06 0.79
CA LYS A 67 -23.87 33.07 -0.20
C LYS A 67 -22.55 32.74 -0.91
N LEU A 68 -21.59 32.14 -0.21
CA LEU A 68 -20.33 31.69 -0.83
C LEU A 68 -20.60 30.54 -1.82
N ALA A 69 -21.42 29.57 -1.44
CA ALA A 69 -21.79 28.47 -2.31
C ALA A 69 -22.55 28.95 -3.57
N GLU A 70 -23.49 29.88 -3.42
CA GLU A 70 -24.23 30.50 -4.53
C GLU A 70 -23.36 31.36 -5.45
N ALA A 71 -22.11 31.66 -5.08
CA ALA A 71 -21.17 32.35 -5.95
C ALA A 71 -20.46 31.42 -6.94
N ILE A 72 -20.62 30.10 -6.79
CA ILE A 72 -20.09 29.08 -7.70
C ILE A 72 -21.24 28.54 -8.56
N GLU A 73 -20.99 28.39 -9.86
CA GLU A 73 -21.95 27.77 -10.79
C GLU A 73 -22.06 26.26 -10.51
N PRO A 74 -23.28 25.69 -10.44
CA PRO A 74 -23.47 24.26 -10.17
C PRO A 74 -23.24 23.39 -11.42
N ASP A 75 -22.15 23.61 -12.15
CA ASP A 75 -21.77 22.78 -13.29
C ASP A 75 -21.08 21.51 -12.82
N HIS A 76 -21.71 20.35 -13.04
CA HIS A 76 -21.28 19.04 -12.54
C HIS A 76 -21.11 18.95 -11.01
N LEU A 77 -21.70 19.89 -10.26
CA LEU A 77 -21.59 20.00 -8.81
C LEU A 77 -22.97 20.03 -8.16
N THR A 78 -23.06 19.49 -6.95
CA THR A 78 -24.23 19.63 -6.08
C THR A 78 -23.81 20.16 -4.71
N PHE A 79 -24.71 20.87 -4.04
CA PHE A 79 -24.41 21.57 -2.79
C PHE A 79 -25.39 21.12 -1.70
N SER A 80 -24.89 20.93 -0.48
CA SER A 80 -25.76 20.72 0.68
C SER A 80 -26.51 22.00 1.04
N GLU A 81 -27.58 21.87 1.82
CA GLU A 81 -28.11 23.02 2.54
C GLU A 81 -27.05 23.57 3.52
N ALA A 82 -27.14 24.88 3.79
CA ALA A 82 -26.29 25.52 4.77
C ALA A 82 -26.75 25.14 6.18
N ALA A 83 -25.85 24.55 6.96
CA ALA A 83 -26.12 24.20 8.35
C ALA A 83 -24.86 24.33 9.21
N THR A 84 -24.99 24.93 10.37
CA THR A 84 -23.88 25.18 11.32
C THR A 84 -22.69 25.88 10.67
N GLY A 85 -22.96 26.85 9.79
CA GLY A 85 -21.98 27.61 9.04
C GLY A 85 -21.25 26.80 7.96
N ARG A 86 -21.81 25.67 7.51
CA ARG A 86 -21.15 24.79 6.52
C ARG A 86 -22.03 24.57 5.30
N VAL A 87 -21.40 24.56 4.13
CA VAL A 87 -21.97 24.00 2.89
C VAL A 87 -20.95 23.04 2.29
N ASN A 88 -21.35 21.79 2.07
CA ASN A 88 -20.54 20.80 1.39
C ASN A 88 -20.86 20.79 -0.09
N VAL A 89 -19.83 20.57 -0.91
CA VAL A 89 -19.91 20.47 -2.36
C VAL A 89 -19.57 19.04 -2.76
N TYR A 90 -20.40 18.45 -3.61
CA TYR A 90 -20.27 17.08 -4.08
C TYR A 90 -20.20 17.04 -5.60
N SER A 91 -19.47 16.07 -6.13
CA SER A 91 -19.50 15.80 -7.57
C SER A 91 -20.86 15.24 -7.97
N ALA A 92 -21.43 15.73 -9.07
CA ALA A 92 -22.65 15.19 -9.66
C ALA A 92 -22.41 13.96 -10.55
N LEU A 93 -21.15 13.72 -10.96
CA LEU A 93 -20.79 12.68 -11.93
C LEU A 93 -19.39 12.11 -11.69
N GLU A 94 -19.00 11.13 -12.52
CA GLU A 94 -17.64 10.58 -12.55
C GLU A 94 -16.73 11.46 -13.40
N GLY A 95 -15.59 11.87 -12.85
CA GLY A 95 -14.69 12.80 -13.55
C GLY A 95 -13.41 13.10 -12.80
N LEU A 96 -12.73 14.15 -13.24
CA LEU A 96 -11.50 14.66 -12.65
C LEU A 96 -11.76 15.99 -11.95
N PHE A 97 -11.49 16.04 -10.65
CA PHE A 97 -11.54 17.28 -9.88
C PHE A 97 -10.30 18.13 -10.18
N VAL A 98 -10.50 19.36 -10.63
CA VAL A 98 -9.44 20.31 -10.99
C VAL A 98 -9.58 21.57 -10.15
N VAL A 99 -8.46 22.07 -9.60
CA VAL A 99 -8.45 23.17 -8.62
C VAL A 99 -7.71 24.39 -9.15
N GLY A 100 -8.39 25.53 -9.13
CA GLY A 100 -7.78 26.85 -9.26
C GLY A 100 -7.14 27.29 -7.93
N ARG A 101 -5.95 26.75 -7.61
CA ARG A 101 -5.26 26.97 -6.32
C ARG A 101 -5.21 28.44 -5.92
N ASP A 102 -4.83 29.31 -6.85
CA ASP A 102 -4.73 30.75 -6.57
C ASP A 102 -6.05 31.39 -6.16
N VAL A 103 -7.17 30.91 -6.72
CA VAL A 103 -8.52 31.40 -6.39
C VAL A 103 -8.92 30.93 -5.00
N VAL A 104 -8.73 29.65 -4.70
CA VAL A 104 -8.98 29.06 -3.36
C VAL A 104 -8.17 29.81 -2.30
N ASP A 105 -6.87 30.02 -2.53
CA ASP A 105 -6.00 30.73 -1.61
C ASP A 105 -6.39 32.21 -1.45
N ARG A 106 -6.90 32.86 -2.50
CA ARG A 106 -7.42 34.23 -2.40
C ARG A 106 -8.68 34.31 -1.56
N VAL A 107 -9.62 33.38 -1.71
CA VAL A 107 -10.83 33.30 -0.87
C VAL A 107 -10.45 33.14 0.61
N ASN A 108 -9.55 32.20 0.90
CA ASN A 108 -9.09 31.94 2.27
C ASN A 108 -8.29 33.10 2.90
N ARG A 109 -7.75 34.02 2.07
CA ARG A 109 -7.03 35.22 2.55
C ARG A 109 -7.95 36.39 2.87
N VAL A 110 -9.22 36.36 2.47
CA VAL A 110 -10.16 37.48 2.70
C VAL A 110 -10.40 37.74 4.18
N ASP A 111 -10.67 36.67 4.93
CA ASP A 111 -10.93 36.73 6.37
C ASP A 111 -10.68 35.35 7.00
N PRO A 112 -9.99 35.24 8.15
CA PRO A 112 -9.71 33.96 8.80
C PRO A 112 -10.96 33.21 9.29
N GLY A 113 -12.10 33.89 9.42
CA GLY A 113 -13.39 33.29 9.72
C GLY A 113 -14.09 32.64 8.53
N ILE A 114 -13.60 32.85 7.30
CA ILE A 114 -14.12 32.28 6.06
C ILE A 114 -13.13 31.23 5.56
N THR A 115 -13.56 29.97 5.42
CA THR A 115 -12.71 28.94 4.84
C THR A 115 -13.39 28.20 3.70
N LEU A 116 -12.59 27.92 2.69
CA LEU A 116 -12.87 27.02 1.57
C LEU A 116 -11.76 25.96 1.55
N ALA A 117 -12.13 24.70 1.79
CA ALA A 117 -11.25 23.55 1.68
C ALA A 117 -11.74 22.63 0.55
N CYS A 118 -10.81 21.97 -0.14
CA CYS A 118 -11.13 21.06 -1.24
C CYS A 118 -10.16 19.87 -1.31
N LEU A 119 -10.46 18.91 -2.17
CA LEU A 119 -9.52 17.83 -2.52
C LEU A 119 -8.24 18.41 -3.15
N ASN A 120 -7.21 17.56 -3.24
CA ASN A 120 -6.03 17.87 -4.05
C ASN A 120 -6.43 18.03 -5.52
N ASP A 121 -5.58 18.74 -6.24
CA ASP A 121 -5.74 18.96 -7.67
C ASP A 121 -5.59 17.64 -8.47
N HIS A 122 -6.35 17.51 -9.55
CA HIS A 122 -6.42 16.32 -10.43
C HIS A 122 -6.75 15.00 -9.73
N VAL A 123 -7.67 15.01 -8.76
CA VAL A 123 -8.16 13.79 -8.09
C VAL A 123 -9.35 13.21 -8.86
N PRO A 124 -9.36 11.91 -9.22
CA PRO A 124 -10.53 11.27 -9.81
C PRO A 124 -11.65 11.15 -8.77
N VAL A 125 -12.88 11.49 -9.16
CA VAL A 125 -14.06 11.51 -8.29
C VAL A 125 -15.23 10.76 -8.91
N ARG A 126 -16.13 10.27 -8.07
CA ARG A 126 -17.40 9.65 -8.45
C ARG A 126 -18.57 10.56 -8.09
N ALA A 127 -19.72 10.31 -8.71
CA ALA A 127 -20.97 10.95 -8.33
C ALA A 127 -21.24 10.73 -6.82
N GLY A 128 -21.47 11.82 -6.09
CA GLY A 128 -21.71 11.83 -4.65
C GLY A 128 -20.45 11.99 -3.79
N ASP A 129 -19.23 11.97 -4.36
CA ASP A 129 -18.01 12.25 -3.59
C ASP A 129 -17.99 13.73 -3.18
N MET A 130 -17.62 14.01 -1.93
CA MET A 130 -17.45 15.39 -1.44
C MET A 130 -16.11 15.94 -1.95
N VAL A 131 -16.17 17.04 -2.72
CA VAL A 131 -15.00 17.62 -3.39
C VAL A 131 -14.52 18.92 -2.76
N ALA A 132 -15.42 19.67 -2.11
CA ALA A 132 -15.10 20.89 -1.39
C ALA A 132 -16.06 21.15 -0.23
N THR A 133 -15.69 22.05 0.68
CA THR A 133 -16.54 22.50 1.78
C THR A 133 -16.23 23.96 2.11
N PHE A 134 -17.29 24.74 2.27
CA PHE A 134 -17.24 26.07 2.86
C PHE A 134 -17.50 25.95 4.35
N LYS A 135 -16.74 26.70 5.15
CA LYS A 135 -16.98 26.80 6.59
C LYS A 135 -16.80 28.25 7.06
N ILE A 136 -17.85 28.77 7.67
CA ILE A 136 -17.80 29.95 8.51
C ILE A 136 -17.48 29.48 9.93
N ILE A 137 -16.34 29.92 10.45
CA ILE A 137 -15.83 29.51 11.76
C ILE A 137 -16.57 30.21 12.91
N PRO A 138 -16.70 31.55 12.93
CA PRO A 138 -17.48 32.24 13.95
C PRO A 138 -18.99 32.13 13.67
N LEU A 139 -19.81 32.50 14.65
CA LEU A 139 -21.28 32.51 14.52
C LEU A 139 -21.79 33.54 13.50
N ALA A 140 -20.97 34.55 13.20
CA ALA A 140 -21.23 35.54 12.17
C ALA A 140 -19.92 36.14 11.65
N VAL A 141 -19.96 36.66 10.43
CA VAL A 141 -18.85 37.37 9.76
C VAL A 141 -19.37 38.65 9.11
N ALA A 142 -18.48 39.64 8.93
CA ALA A 142 -18.85 40.88 8.28
C ALA A 142 -19.35 40.63 6.84
N GLY A 143 -20.52 41.16 6.48
CA GLY A 143 -21.12 40.95 5.17
C GLY A 143 -20.26 41.46 4.01
N GLU A 144 -19.48 42.52 4.25
CA GLU A 144 -18.51 43.04 3.28
C GLU A 144 -17.44 42.00 2.92
N LYS A 145 -16.96 41.24 3.91
CA LYS A 145 -15.97 40.17 3.70
C LYS A 145 -16.54 38.99 2.91
N ILE A 146 -17.80 38.65 3.14
CA ILE A 146 -18.49 37.66 2.30
C ILE A 146 -18.63 38.16 0.86
N ASN A 147 -18.98 39.43 0.65
CA ASN A 147 -19.08 39.99 -0.69
C ASN A 147 -17.73 40.00 -1.42
N GLU A 148 -16.64 40.32 -0.71
CA GLU A 148 -15.27 40.26 -1.24
C GLU A 148 -14.91 38.83 -1.67
N ALA A 149 -15.17 37.83 -0.83
CA ALA A 149 -14.93 36.42 -1.17
C ALA A 149 -15.80 35.93 -2.34
N CYS A 150 -17.08 36.30 -2.39
CA CYS A 150 -17.97 36.01 -3.53
C CYS A 150 -17.46 36.65 -4.82
N ALA A 151 -16.89 37.87 -4.77
CA ALA A 151 -16.33 38.52 -5.95
C ALA A 151 -15.11 37.75 -6.49
N VAL A 152 -14.26 37.19 -5.61
CA VAL A 152 -13.16 36.31 -6.01
C VAL A 152 -13.69 35.06 -6.73
N LEU A 153 -14.68 34.39 -6.14
CA LEU A 153 -15.29 33.17 -6.71
C LEU A 153 -15.97 33.38 -8.06
N ARG A 154 -16.59 34.55 -8.26
CA ARG A 154 -17.24 34.91 -9.54
C ARG A 154 -16.26 35.34 -10.62
N ALA A 155 -15.07 35.80 -10.23
CA ALA A 155 -14.09 36.31 -11.17
C ALA A 155 -13.29 35.19 -11.86
N ALA A 156 -13.16 34.02 -11.23
CA ALA A 156 -12.42 32.88 -11.76
C ALA A 156 -12.88 31.57 -11.11
N THR A 157 -12.79 30.47 -11.86
CA THR A 157 -13.15 29.13 -11.38
C THR A 157 -12.23 28.70 -10.23
N ALA A 158 -12.80 28.50 -9.05
CA ALA A 158 -12.04 28.00 -7.89
C ALA A 158 -11.74 26.50 -7.99
N PHE A 159 -12.68 25.75 -8.51
CA PHE A 159 -12.57 24.32 -8.79
C PHE A 159 -13.69 23.89 -9.73
N GLU A 160 -13.49 22.76 -10.40
CA GLU A 160 -14.47 22.14 -11.30
C GLU A 160 -14.32 20.61 -11.28
N VAL A 161 -15.35 19.90 -11.76
CA VAL A 161 -15.25 18.48 -12.08
C VAL A 161 -15.36 18.33 -13.59
N LYS A 162 -14.27 17.92 -14.23
CA LYS A 162 -14.24 17.63 -15.66
C LYS A 162 -14.76 16.20 -15.91
N PRO A 163 -15.87 16.01 -16.63
CA PRO A 163 -16.40 14.68 -16.89
C PRO A 163 -15.39 13.80 -17.63
N PHE A 164 -15.36 12.52 -17.30
CA PHE A 164 -14.60 11.58 -18.13
C PHE A 164 -15.30 11.31 -19.45
N GLU A 165 -14.53 11.29 -20.53
CA GLU A 165 -14.96 10.89 -21.87
C GLU A 165 -14.55 9.44 -22.15
N ALA A 166 -15.48 8.64 -22.67
CA ALA A 166 -15.23 7.24 -22.98
C ALA A 166 -14.30 7.10 -24.21
N HIS A 167 -13.11 6.55 -23.99
CA HIS A 167 -12.11 6.33 -25.03
C HIS A 167 -12.13 4.89 -25.57
N ALA A 168 -11.90 4.79 -26.88
CA ALA A 168 -11.57 3.54 -27.56
C ALA A 168 -10.06 3.29 -27.45
N VAL A 169 -9.68 2.37 -26.57
CA VAL A 169 -8.28 2.11 -26.23
C VAL A 169 -7.72 0.91 -26.97
N TRP A 170 -6.56 1.08 -27.59
CA TRP A 170 -5.78 0.01 -28.21
C TRP A 170 -4.57 -0.33 -27.36
N LEU A 171 -4.36 -1.61 -27.06
CA LEU A 171 -3.17 -2.09 -26.34
C LEU A 171 -2.11 -2.57 -27.33
N VAL A 172 -0.89 -2.08 -27.21
CA VAL A 172 0.29 -2.66 -27.86
C VAL A 172 1.15 -3.29 -26.77
N ALA A 173 1.19 -4.60 -26.70
CA ALA A 173 1.99 -5.33 -25.72
C ALA A 173 3.23 -5.92 -26.39
N THR A 174 4.41 -5.57 -25.89
CA THR A 174 5.66 -6.09 -26.48
C THR A 174 6.09 -7.40 -25.83
N GLU A 175 6.82 -8.22 -26.59
CA GLU A 175 7.23 -9.57 -26.21
C GLU A 175 8.75 -9.73 -26.19
N LEU A 176 9.23 -10.48 -25.20
CA LEU A 176 10.58 -11.04 -25.10
C LEU A 176 10.44 -12.54 -24.76
N PRO A 177 11.39 -13.41 -25.12
CA PRO A 177 11.29 -14.86 -24.88
C PRO A 177 11.05 -15.25 -23.41
N SER A 178 11.49 -14.41 -22.47
CA SER A 178 11.33 -14.62 -21.04
C SER A 178 9.95 -14.20 -20.49
N LEU A 179 9.14 -13.48 -21.26
CA LEU A 179 7.85 -12.95 -20.83
C LEU A 179 6.73 -13.96 -21.10
N LYS A 180 6.06 -14.42 -20.03
CA LYS A 180 4.94 -15.36 -20.15
C LYS A 180 3.68 -14.67 -20.69
N HIS A 181 2.94 -15.33 -21.59
CA HIS A 181 1.63 -14.87 -22.09
C HIS A 181 0.66 -14.50 -20.97
N ALA A 182 0.63 -15.26 -19.87
CA ALA A 182 -0.22 -14.99 -18.71
C ALA A 182 0.01 -13.60 -18.08
N VAL A 183 1.23 -13.05 -18.17
CA VAL A 183 1.55 -11.70 -17.69
C VAL A 183 0.90 -10.65 -18.60
N MET A 184 0.88 -10.89 -19.91
CA MET A 184 0.23 -10.02 -20.89
C MET A 184 -1.29 -10.06 -20.72
N ASP A 185 -1.87 -11.25 -20.52
CA ASP A 185 -3.31 -11.41 -20.26
C ASP A 185 -3.73 -10.72 -18.95
N LYS A 186 -2.88 -10.77 -17.91
CA LYS A 186 -3.09 -9.97 -16.69
C LYS A 186 -3.05 -8.48 -16.99
N THR A 187 -2.14 -8.04 -17.86
CA THR A 187 -1.97 -6.61 -18.20
C THR A 187 -3.19 -6.05 -18.92
N ALA A 188 -3.71 -6.77 -19.92
CA ALA A 188 -4.96 -6.39 -20.59
C ALA A 188 -6.13 -6.29 -19.60
N ARG A 189 -6.25 -7.27 -18.68
CA ARG A 189 -7.30 -7.26 -17.64
C ARG A 189 -7.18 -6.08 -16.69
N ILE A 190 -5.99 -5.78 -16.18
CA ILE A 190 -5.76 -4.64 -15.26
C ILE A 190 -6.02 -3.32 -15.99
N LEU A 191 -5.56 -3.17 -17.24
CA LEU A 191 -5.84 -1.97 -18.03
C LEU A 191 -7.35 -1.80 -18.24
N ALA A 192 -8.07 -2.86 -18.59
CA ALA A 192 -9.53 -2.80 -18.73
C ALA A 192 -10.24 -2.38 -17.43
N GLN A 193 -9.76 -2.84 -16.27
CA GLN A 193 -10.27 -2.41 -14.97
C GLN A 193 -10.02 -0.92 -14.71
N ARG A 194 -8.85 -0.39 -15.09
CA ARG A 194 -8.53 1.04 -14.95
C ARG A 194 -9.37 1.93 -15.87
N LEU A 195 -9.76 1.42 -17.04
CA LEU A 195 -10.56 2.15 -18.01
C LEU A 195 -12.05 2.19 -17.64
N ALA A 196 -12.56 1.16 -16.95
CA ALA A 196 -13.98 1.00 -16.67
C ALA A 196 -14.66 2.22 -16.00
N PRO A 197 -14.06 2.90 -15.00
CA PRO A 197 -14.68 4.06 -14.35
C PRO A 197 -14.89 5.29 -15.24
N SER A 198 -14.25 5.33 -16.42
CA SER A 198 -14.46 6.41 -17.41
C SER A 198 -15.41 6.01 -18.54
N GLY A 199 -15.97 4.79 -18.48
CA GLY A 199 -16.68 4.18 -19.61
C GLY A 199 -15.78 3.77 -20.79
N SER A 200 -14.47 4.01 -20.71
CA SER A 200 -13.49 3.63 -21.73
C SER A 200 -13.35 2.12 -21.87
N ARG A 201 -13.00 1.65 -23.07
CA ARG A 201 -12.94 0.22 -23.38
C ARG A 201 -11.68 -0.14 -24.15
N LEU A 202 -11.13 -1.31 -23.82
CA LEU A 202 -10.11 -1.93 -24.65
C LEU A 202 -10.79 -2.55 -25.88
N ILE A 203 -10.52 -1.98 -27.06
CA ILE A 203 -11.14 -2.40 -28.33
C ILE A 203 -10.27 -3.37 -29.14
N GLY A 204 -9.02 -3.57 -28.72
CA GLY A 204 -8.16 -4.61 -29.24
C GLY A 204 -6.73 -4.55 -28.70
N GLU A 205 -5.95 -5.54 -29.10
CA GLU A 205 -4.58 -5.76 -28.64
C GLU A 205 -3.72 -6.23 -29.83
N ASP A 206 -2.53 -5.66 -29.98
CA ASP A 206 -1.46 -6.20 -30.81
C ASP A 206 -0.30 -6.66 -29.91
N ARG A 207 0.18 -7.89 -30.14
CA ARG A 207 1.36 -8.45 -29.48
C ARG A 207 2.52 -8.51 -30.46
N VAL A 208 3.60 -7.81 -30.16
CA VAL A 208 4.71 -7.61 -31.11
C VAL A 208 6.07 -7.78 -30.44
N ALA A 209 7.11 -8.07 -31.24
CA ALA A 209 8.47 -8.11 -30.75
C ALA A 209 8.85 -6.77 -30.08
N HIS A 210 9.65 -6.81 -29.01
CA HIS A 210 10.18 -5.63 -28.34
C HIS A 210 11.26 -4.93 -29.18
N ARG A 211 10.86 -4.33 -30.30
CA ARG A 211 11.66 -3.58 -31.26
C ARG A 211 10.91 -2.35 -31.76
N ALA A 212 11.61 -1.24 -31.94
CA ALA A 212 10.99 0.04 -32.28
C ALA A 212 10.17 -0.01 -33.59
N ASP A 213 10.64 -0.70 -34.61
CA ASP A 213 9.97 -0.85 -35.90
C ASP A 213 8.65 -1.65 -35.81
N ALA A 214 8.66 -2.74 -35.04
CA ALA A 214 7.48 -3.58 -34.82
C ALA A 214 6.40 -2.83 -34.01
N VAL A 215 6.82 -2.12 -32.95
CA VAL A 215 5.92 -1.29 -32.15
C VAL A 215 5.37 -0.12 -32.96
N ALA A 216 6.19 0.54 -33.78
CA ALA A 216 5.73 1.61 -34.67
C ALA A 216 4.69 1.10 -35.68
N GLY A 217 4.88 -0.11 -36.20
CA GLY A 217 3.88 -0.78 -37.05
C GLY A 217 2.55 -0.98 -36.35
N ALA A 218 2.57 -1.46 -35.11
CA ALA A 218 1.36 -1.64 -34.29
C ALA A 218 0.69 -0.30 -33.95
N ILE A 219 1.45 0.74 -33.61
CA ILE A 219 0.94 2.09 -33.37
C ILE A 219 0.23 2.62 -34.63
N ARG A 220 0.84 2.51 -35.82
CA ARG A 220 0.22 2.93 -37.08
C ARG A 220 -1.06 2.13 -37.39
N ASN A 221 -1.03 0.81 -37.17
CA ASN A 221 -2.20 -0.03 -37.34
C ASN A 221 -3.34 0.45 -36.43
N ALA A 222 -3.08 0.56 -35.13
CA ALA A 222 -4.03 1.07 -34.14
C ALA A 222 -4.59 2.46 -34.50
N ALA A 223 -3.70 3.39 -34.90
CA ALA A 223 -4.06 4.74 -35.31
C ALA A 223 -4.88 4.80 -36.62
N SER A 224 -4.83 3.75 -37.44
CA SER A 224 -5.62 3.64 -38.68
C SER A 224 -7.00 3.02 -38.48
N ARG A 225 -7.26 2.35 -37.34
CA ARG A 225 -8.53 1.65 -37.13
C ARG A 225 -9.68 2.64 -36.91
N ALA A 226 -10.79 2.40 -37.60
CA ALA A 226 -12.04 3.13 -37.38
C ALA A 226 -12.66 2.73 -36.03
N GLY A 227 -13.25 3.69 -35.33
CA GLY A 227 -13.92 3.48 -34.06
C GLY A 227 -14.80 4.66 -33.67
N ALA A 228 -15.75 4.43 -32.77
CA ALA A 228 -16.55 5.48 -32.17
C ALA A 228 -15.80 6.08 -30.96
N GLY A 229 -15.82 7.40 -30.82
CA GLY A 229 -15.20 8.14 -29.71
C GLY A 229 -13.71 8.45 -29.90
N PRO A 230 -13.11 9.20 -28.96
CA PRO A 230 -11.67 9.47 -28.95
C PRO A 230 -10.86 8.19 -28.82
N ARG A 231 -9.68 8.18 -29.45
CA ARG A 231 -8.79 7.01 -29.46
C ARG A 231 -7.61 7.25 -28.55
N MET A 232 -7.15 6.19 -27.90
CA MET A 232 -5.91 6.19 -27.12
C MET A 232 -5.14 4.90 -27.40
N ILE A 233 -3.81 5.00 -27.46
CA ILE A 233 -2.94 3.83 -27.59
C ILE A 233 -2.13 3.71 -26.29
N VAL A 234 -2.18 2.55 -25.67
CA VAL A 234 -1.37 2.23 -24.50
C VAL A 234 -0.35 1.17 -24.89
N VAL A 235 0.94 1.46 -24.68
CA VAL A 235 2.05 0.57 -25.00
C VAL A 235 2.61 -0.01 -23.71
N PHE A 236 2.64 -1.33 -23.58
CA PHE A 236 3.31 -2.03 -22.48
C PHE A 236 4.62 -2.67 -22.94
N GLY A 237 5.72 -2.12 -22.45
CA GLY A 237 7.07 -2.65 -22.65
C GLY A 237 7.28 -4.03 -21.98
N ALA A 238 7.97 -4.93 -22.67
CA ALA A 238 8.51 -6.17 -22.11
C ALA A 238 9.72 -5.88 -21.22
N SER A 239 10.43 -4.79 -21.51
CA SER A 239 11.50 -4.21 -20.69
C SER A 239 11.13 -2.80 -20.23
N ALA A 240 11.80 -2.36 -19.18
CA ALA A 240 11.73 -0.99 -18.68
C ALA A 240 12.36 -0.02 -19.69
N VAL A 241 11.75 1.16 -19.85
CA VAL A 241 12.31 2.27 -20.64
C VAL A 241 13.43 2.91 -19.84
N ILE A 242 14.61 3.05 -20.42
CA ILE A 242 15.78 3.63 -19.74
C ILE A 242 16.32 4.92 -20.41
N ASP A 243 15.91 5.21 -21.65
CA ASP A 243 16.43 6.34 -22.43
C ASP A 243 15.39 6.94 -23.39
N ALA A 244 15.63 8.18 -23.83
CA ALA A 244 14.78 8.88 -24.79
C ALA A 244 14.79 8.27 -26.20
N HIS A 245 15.75 7.41 -26.53
CA HIS A 245 15.88 6.67 -27.79
C HIS A 245 15.59 5.17 -27.64
N ASP A 246 15.04 4.75 -26.49
CA ASP A 246 14.61 3.38 -26.26
C ASP A 246 13.41 3.01 -27.16
N VAL A 247 13.00 1.73 -27.12
CA VAL A 247 12.02 1.12 -28.03
C VAL A 247 10.71 1.90 -28.13
N ILE A 248 10.11 2.33 -27.01
CA ILE A 248 8.79 2.97 -27.01
C ILE A 248 8.85 4.42 -27.51
N PRO A 249 9.71 5.32 -26.98
CA PRO A 249 9.86 6.66 -27.54
C PRO A 249 10.21 6.64 -29.03
N GLU A 250 11.12 5.75 -29.43
CA GLU A 250 11.54 5.65 -30.83
C GLU A 250 10.42 5.11 -31.74
N ALA A 251 9.63 4.15 -31.26
CA ALA A 251 8.47 3.67 -31.98
C ALA A 251 7.42 4.76 -32.24
N ILE A 252 7.22 5.68 -31.29
CA ILE A 252 6.33 6.83 -31.47
C ILE A 252 6.84 7.72 -32.61
N ARG A 253 8.14 8.04 -32.64
CA ARG A 253 8.75 8.84 -33.71
C ARG A 253 8.64 8.15 -35.07
N LEU A 254 8.97 6.85 -35.14
CA LEU A 254 8.87 6.04 -36.35
C LEU A 254 7.41 5.87 -36.84
N ALA A 255 6.43 5.98 -35.95
CA ALA A 255 5.02 6.00 -36.32
C ALA A 255 4.56 7.36 -36.89
N GLY A 256 5.45 8.35 -36.98
CA GLY A 256 5.15 9.72 -37.41
C GLY A 256 4.58 10.59 -36.28
N GLY A 257 4.79 10.18 -35.04
CA GLY A 257 4.34 10.89 -33.85
C GLY A 257 5.39 11.79 -33.22
N GLU A 258 4.97 12.45 -32.15
CA GLU A 258 5.80 13.30 -31.28
C GLU A 258 5.88 12.69 -29.89
N VAL A 259 7.08 12.68 -29.30
CA VAL A 259 7.28 12.32 -27.89
C VAL A 259 7.22 13.61 -27.07
N ILE A 260 6.26 13.69 -26.16
CA ILE A 260 6.03 14.85 -25.29
C ILE A 260 6.96 14.77 -24.08
N GLN A 261 7.07 13.59 -23.48
CA GLN A 261 7.85 13.40 -22.25
C GLN A 261 8.32 11.95 -22.12
N VAL A 262 9.55 11.77 -21.65
CA VAL A 262 10.11 10.49 -21.21
C VAL A 262 10.42 10.59 -19.73
N GLY A 263 9.75 9.77 -18.95
CA GLY A 263 9.81 9.74 -17.50
C GLY A 263 8.95 10.78 -16.81
N MET A 264 8.66 10.55 -15.53
CA MET A 264 7.89 11.47 -14.69
C MET A 264 8.40 11.46 -13.24
N PRO A 265 8.25 12.55 -12.48
CA PRO A 265 8.69 12.64 -11.09
C PRO A 265 7.69 12.00 -10.11
N VAL A 266 7.13 10.82 -10.45
CA VAL A 266 6.15 10.10 -9.63
C VAL A 266 6.61 8.66 -9.42
N ASP A 267 6.57 8.16 -8.19
CA ASP A 267 7.00 6.82 -7.81
C ASP A 267 5.95 6.08 -6.96
N PRO A 268 5.52 4.86 -7.38
CA PRO A 268 5.81 4.20 -8.66
C PRO A 268 5.21 4.95 -9.87
N GLY A 269 5.87 4.88 -11.03
CA GLY A 269 5.38 5.49 -12.30
C GLY A 269 6.44 6.17 -13.15
N ASN A 270 7.65 6.35 -12.61
CA ASN A 270 8.71 7.20 -13.14
C ASN A 270 9.20 6.89 -14.56
N LEU A 271 8.94 5.70 -15.10
CA LEU A 271 9.35 5.28 -16.45
C LEU A 271 8.25 5.43 -17.51
N LEU A 272 7.23 6.23 -17.23
CA LEU A 272 6.17 6.54 -18.18
C LEU A 272 6.71 7.27 -19.41
N VAL A 273 6.20 6.95 -20.59
CA VAL A 273 6.44 7.72 -21.82
C VAL A 273 5.12 8.31 -22.27
N LEU A 274 5.08 9.61 -22.54
CA LEU A 274 3.93 10.27 -23.14
C LEU A 274 4.31 10.80 -24.51
N GLY A 275 3.48 10.48 -25.51
CA GLY A 275 3.56 11.03 -26.84
C GLY A 275 2.21 11.03 -27.53
N ARG A 276 2.20 11.32 -28.83
CA ARG A 276 0.99 11.33 -29.65
C ARG A 276 1.30 11.05 -31.11
N VAL A 277 0.32 10.49 -31.83
CA VAL A 277 0.32 10.40 -33.30
C VAL A 277 -0.88 11.18 -33.80
N GLY A 278 -0.64 12.35 -34.40
CA GLY A 278 -1.70 13.33 -34.66
C GLY A 278 -2.35 13.79 -33.34
N ASN A 279 -3.64 13.54 -33.20
CA ASN A 279 -4.43 13.82 -31.99
C ASN A 279 -4.61 12.59 -31.08
N ILE A 280 -4.03 11.44 -31.43
CA ILE A 280 -4.18 10.21 -30.67
C ILE A 280 -3.08 10.15 -29.60
N PRO A 281 -3.40 10.24 -28.30
CA PRO A 281 -2.42 10.02 -27.24
C PRO A 281 -1.84 8.60 -27.31
N VAL A 282 -0.51 8.52 -27.16
CA VAL A 282 0.24 7.27 -27.03
C VAL A 282 0.96 7.27 -25.69
N VAL A 283 0.57 6.35 -24.80
CA VAL A 283 1.12 6.26 -23.45
C VAL A 283 1.93 4.97 -23.31
N GLY A 284 3.24 5.09 -23.17
CA GLY A 284 4.11 4.01 -22.72
C GLY A 284 3.94 3.78 -21.23
N ALA A 285 3.20 2.73 -20.85
CA ALA A 285 2.89 2.43 -19.48
C ALA A 285 4.10 1.77 -18.77
N PRO A 286 4.49 2.25 -17.58
CA PRO A 286 5.55 1.64 -16.79
C PRO A 286 5.13 0.26 -16.27
N GLY A 287 6.10 -0.60 -15.93
CA GLY A 287 5.82 -1.96 -15.45
C GLY A 287 4.91 -2.02 -14.21
N CYS A 288 4.94 -1.00 -13.35
CA CYS A 288 4.07 -0.89 -12.18
C CYS A 288 2.58 -0.79 -12.55
N ALA A 289 2.23 -0.34 -13.76
CA ALA A 289 0.84 -0.26 -14.22
C ALA A 289 0.18 -1.65 -14.43
N ARG A 290 0.96 -2.75 -14.36
CA ARG A 290 0.46 -4.14 -14.31
C ARG A 290 -0.06 -4.55 -12.92
N SER A 291 0.10 -3.69 -11.92
CA SER A 291 -0.51 -3.79 -10.59
C SER A 291 -1.84 -3.04 -10.59
N PRO A 292 -2.85 -3.42 -9.76
CA PRO A 292 -4.05 -2.62 -9.55
C PRO A 292 -3.82 -1.39 -8.66
N LYS A 293 -2.68 -1.29 -7.97
CA LYS A 293 -2.37 -0.13 -7.10
C LYS A 293 -2.15 1.13 -7.93
N GLU A 294 -2.54 2.28 -7.38
CA GLU A 294 -2.30 3.58 -7.99
C GLU A 294 -0.80 3.80 -8.27
N ASN A 295 -0.50 4.39 -9.43
CA ASN A 295 0.84 4.80 -9.83
C ASN A 295 0.76 5.98 -10.82
N GLY A 296 1.90 6.57 -11.19
CA GLY A 296 1.95 7.74 -12.08
C GLY A 296 1.26 7.57 -13.45
N PHE A 297 1.08 6.33 -13.93
CA PHE A 297 0.25 6.07 -15.11
C PHE A 297 -1.18 6.57 -14.94
N ASP A 298 -1.76 6.43 -13.74
CA ASP A 298 -3.15 6.81 -13.46
C ASP A 298 -3.35 8.33 -13.52
N TRP A 299 -2.35 9.10 -13.08
CA TRP A 299 -2.40 10.56 -13.13
C TRP A 299 -2.44 11.08 -14.58
N VAL A 300 -1.64 10.47 -15.46
CA VAL A 300 -1.66 10.79 -16.89
C VAL A 300 -2.94 10.28 -17.55
N LEU A 301 -3.35 9.05 -17.24
CA LEU A 301 -4.55 8.43 -17.78
C LEU A 301 -5.79 9.28 -17.47
N ASN A 302 -6.01 9.64 -16.21
CA ASN A 302 -7.20 10.40 -15.80
C ASN A 302 -7.30 11.76 -16.49
N ARG A 303 -6.16 12.44 -16.69
CA ARG A 303 -6.11 13.72 -17.40
C ARG A 303 -6.46 13.57 -18.88
N ILE A 304 -5.94 12.54 -19.55
CA ILE A 304 -6.34 12.22 -20.94
C ILE A 304 -7.84 11.95 -21.02
N LEU A 305 -8.37 11.13 -20.10
CA LEU A 305 -9.78 10.77 -20.05
C LEU A 305 -10.69 11.96 -19.75
N ALA A 306 -10.20 12.99 -19.06
CA ALA A 306 -10.90 14.26 -18.82
C ALA A 306 -10.70 15.29 -19.95
N GLY A 307 -10.04 14.92 -21.05
CA GLY A 307 -9.78 15.80 -22.19
C GLY A 307 -8.73 16.88 -21.91
N GLU A 308 -7.90 16.73 -20.88
CA GLU A 308 -6.89 17.72 -20.56
C GLU A 308 -5.64 17.59 -21.42
N PRO A 309 -5.10 18.71 -21.94
CA PRO A 309 -3.78 18.72 -22.52
C PRO A 309 -2.73 18.50 -21.43
N ILE A 310 -1.78 17.61 -21.71
CA ILE A 310 -0.66 17.33 -20.80
C ILE A 310 0.63 17.74 -21.48
N THR A 311 1.30 18.72 -20.92
CA THR A 311 2.60 19.21 -21.36
C THR A 311 3.73 18.56 -20.55
N ALA A 312 4.97 18.69 -21.05
CA ALA A 312 6.16 18.30 -20.29
C ALA A 312 6.28 19.09 -18.97
N LEU A 313 5.87 20.37 -18.96
CA LEU A 313 5.85 21.20 -17.75
C LEU A 313 4.89 20.62 -16.71
N ASP A 314 3.69 20.21 -17.12
CA ASP A 314 2.72 19.62 -16.20
C ASP A 314 3.25 18.33 -15.57
N ILE A 315 3.87 17.45 -16.37
CA ILE A 315 4.47 16.22 -15.85
C ILE A 315 5.59 16.54 -14.87
N SER A 316 6.47 17.49 -15.19
CA SER A 316 7.56 17.89 -14.29
C SER A 316 7.06 18.48 -12.96
N GLY A 317 5.86 19.08 -12.96
CA GLY A 317 5.19 19.61 -11.76
C GLY A 317 4.63 18.54 -10.82
N MET A 318 4.53 17.28 -11.26
CA MET A 318 3.94 16.18 -10.48
C MET A 318 4.84 15.67 -9.33
N GLY A 319 6.01 16.28 -9.11
CA GLY A 319 6.95 15.84 -8.09
C GLY A 319 6.46 16.05 -6.65
N VAL A 320 5.72 17.13 -6.39
CA VAL A 320 5.13 17.38 -5.06
C VAL A 320 3.95 16.45 -4.88
N GLY A 321 4.04 15.56 -3.88
CA GLY A 321 3.06 14.47 -3.70
C GLY A 321 3.27 13.27 -4.63
N GLY A 322 4.28 13.30 -5.51
CA GLY A 322 4.59 12.24 -6.45
C GLY A 322 5.12 10.94 -5.81
N LEU A 323 5.39 10.91 -4.50
CA LEU A 323 5.73 9.70 -3.78
C LEU A 323 4.43 9.02 -3.29
N LEU A 324 3.82 8.22 -4.16
CA LEU A 324 2.53 7.56 -3.93
C LEU A 324 2.62 6.40 -2.94
N MET A 325 3.71 5.64 -3.04
CA MET A 325 3.98 4.53 -2.14
C MET A 325 5.46 4.46 -1.84
N GLU A 326 5.80 4.43 -0.55
CA GLU A 326 7.14 4.04 -0.14
C GLU A 326 7.26 2.52 -0.27
N ILE A 327 7.93 2.07 -1.33
CA ILE A 327 8.27 0.66 -1.48
C ILE A 327 9.47 0.39 -0.56
N ARG A 328 9.23 -0.20 0.63
CA ARG A 328 10.29 -0.69 1.53
C ARG A 328 11.22 -1.75 0.89
N SER A 329 10.91 -2.18 -0.33
CA SER A 329 11.72 -3.03 -1.19
C SER A 329 12.18 -2.30 -2.46
N ARG A 330 12.83 -1.14 -2.35
CA ARG A 330 13.75 -0.71 -3.42
C ARG A 330 15.04 -1.51 -3.23
N PRO A 331 15.54 -2.29 -4.21
CA PRO A 331 16.93 -2.74 -4.18
C PRO A 331 17.78 -1.47 -4.29
N GLN A 332 18.27 -0.96 -3.17
CA GLN A 332 18.96 0.33 -3.10
C GLN A 332 20.25 0.29 -3.93
N LEU A 333 20.32 1.13 -4.96
CA LEU A 333 21.57 1.72 -5.42
C LEU A 333 21.66 3.12 -4.79
N ARG A 334 22.44 3.18 -3.71
CA ARG A 334 23.06 4.36 -3.07
C ARG A 334 22.14 5.42 -2.47
N GLU A 335 21.97 5.32 -1.15
CA GLU A 335 22.40 6.34 -0.17
C GLU A 335 22.60 5.62 1.19
N PRO A 336 23.80 5.66 1.80
CA PRO A 336 24.00 5.04 3.11
C PRO A 336 23.52 6.03 4.18
N GLN A 337 22.25 5.91 4.60
CA GLN A 337 21.79 6.62 5.80
C GLN A 337 21.81 5.69 7.00
N VAL A 338 22.78 5.98 7.86
CA VAL A 338 22.90 5.54 9.25
C VAL A 338 21.71 6.12 10.00
N ALA A 339 20.75 5.27 10.36
CA ALA A 339 19.73 5.60 11.35
C ALA A 339 19.53 4.36 12.23
N ASP A 340 19.59 4.55 13.55
CA ASP A 340 19.45 3.51 14.57
C ASP A 340 18.14 2.73 14.42
N VAL A 341 18.19 1.58 13.74
CA VAL A 341 17.11 0.61 13.67
C VAL A 341 17.26 -0.33 14.85
N LYS A 342 16.24 -0.44 15.69
CA LYS A 342 16.12 -1.55 16.65
C LYS A 342 16.18 -2.85 15.83
N GLU A 343 17.27 -3.60 15.93
CA GLU A 343 17.52 -4.77 15.08
C GLU A 343 16.34 -5.75 15.12
N THR A 344 15.77 -6.07 13.95
CA THR A 344 14.76 -7.12 13.83
C THR A 344 15.38 -8.45 14.24
N THR A 345 14.83 -9.05 15.29
CA THR A 345 15.37 -10.27 15.91
C THR A 345 14.77 -11.52 15.27
N VAL A 346 15.60 -12.55 15.04
CA VAL A 346 15.16 -13.84 14.50
C VAL A 346 15.59 -14.95 15.46
N ALA A 347 14.65 -15.76 15.94
CA ALA A 347 14.96 -16.98 16.69
C ALA A 347 15.05 -18.18 15.73
N ALA A 348 16.00 -19.08 15.91
CA ALA A 348 16.05 -20.34 15.19
C ALA A 348 15.36 -21.45 15.98
N VAL A 349 14.49 -22.20 15.33
CA VAL A 349 13.82 -23.39 15.85
C VAL A 349 14.26 -24.58 15.00
N VAL A 350 15.02 -25.49 15.60
CA VAL A 350 15.52 -26.72 15.00
C VAL A 350 14.57 -27.86 15.33
N LEU A 351 13.92 -28.45 14.33
CA LEU A 351 12.97 -29.55 14.51
C LEU A 351 13.68 -30.90 14.52
N ALA A 352 13.77 -31.51 15.71
CA ALA A 352 14.47 -32.79 15.96
C ALA A 352 13.57 -33.87 16.57
N ALA A 353 12.24 -33.68 16.59
CA ALA A 353 11.29 -34.59 17.24
C ALA A 353 10.87 -35.82 16.42
N GLY A 354 11.30 -35.91 15.16
CA GLY A 354 10.84 -36.91 14.20
C GLY A 354 11.21 -38.36 14.55
N ARG A 355 10.32 -39.31 14.26
CA ARG A 355 10.47 -40.75 14.58
C ARG A 355 11.43 -41.53 13.69
N ALA A 356 11.99 -40.91 12.65
CA ALA A 356 12.87 -41.56 11.66
C ALA A 356 12.35 -42.92 11.12
N ARG A 357 11.04 -43.05 10.87
CA ARG A 357 10.37 -44.33 10.51
C ARG A 357 11.00 -45.04 9.30
N ARG A 358 11.59 -44.27 8.38
CA ARG A 358 12.24 -44.75 7.15
C ARG A 358 13.65 -45.34 7.40
N MET A 359 14.16 -45.27 8.62
CA MET A 359 15.43 -45.87 9.07
C MET A 359 15.29 -47.30 9.62
N GLY A 360 14.06 -47.84 9.63
CA GLY A 360 13.75 -49.14 10.25
C GLY A 360 13.29 -49.00 11.70
N GLU A 361 12.32 -49.83 12.10
CA GLU A 361 11.77 -49.83 13.45
C GLU A 361 12.80 -50.42 14.45
N GLY A 362 13.21 -49.61 15.44
CA GLY A 362 14.27 -49.99 16.39
C GLY A 362 15.71 -49.87 15.84
N GLY A 363 15.89 -49.35 14.61
CA GLY A 363 17.19 -49.16 13.98
C GLY A 363 17.92 -47.86 14.35
N PRO A 364 19.08 -47.57 13.72
CA PRO A 364 19.87 -46.37 13.96
C PRO A 364 19.10 -45.10 13.60
N HIS A 365 19.30 -44.02 14.35
CA HIS A 365 18.57 -42.77 14.14
C HIS A 365 19.34 -41.80 13.25
N LYS A 366 18.72 -41.27 12.19
CA LYS A 366 19.37 -40.32 11.25
C LYS A 366 20.01 -39.12 11.93
N LEU A 367 19.40 -38.61 13.01
CA LEU A 367 19.90 -37.46 13.76
C LEU A 367 21.14 -37.78 14.61
N LEU A 368 21.39 -39.05 14.91
CA LEU A 368 22.56 -39.54 15.64
C LEU A 368 23.69 -40.01 14.71
N ALA A 369 23.43 -40.07 13.39
CA ALA A 369 24.45 -40.37 12.39
C ALA A 369 25.56 -39.31 12.43
N GLU A 370 26.80 -39.73 12.24
CA GLU A 370 27.96 -38.86 12.29
C GLU A 370 28.42 -38.43 10.91
N PHE A 371 28.55 -37.12 10.72
CA PHE A 371 29.14 -36.50 9.53
C PHE A 371 30.47 -35.88 9.94
N ALA A 372 31.57 -36.42 9.42
CA ALA A 372 32.93 -36.07 9.87
C ALA A 372 33.09 -36.19 11.41
N GLY A 373 32.49 -37.20 12.03
CA GLY A 373 32.56 -37.47 13.47
C GLY A 373 31.62 -36.64 14.35
N ILE A 374 30.78 -35.77 13.77
CA ILE A 374 29.82 -34.93 14.50
C ILE A 374 28.41 -35.46 14.26
N PRO A 375 27.62 -35.77 15.32
CA PRO A 375 26.22 -36.15 15.18
C PRO A 375 25.42 -35.09 14.41
N LEU A 376 24.55 -35.52 13.50
CA LEU A 376 23.83 -34.62 12.59
C LEU A 376 23.01 -33.56 13.33
N VAL A 377 22.29 -33.92 14.40
CA VAL A 377 21.56 -32.93 15.22
C VAL A 377 22.47 -31.88 15.86
N ARG A 378 23.66 -32.30 16.29
CA ARG A 378 24.67 -31.39 16.87
C ARG A 378 25.23 -30.47 15.78
N ARG A 379 25.47 -31.01 14.59
CA ARG A 379 25.93 -30.24 13.42
C ARG A 379 24.92 -29.15 13.03
N CYS A 380 23.64 -29.48 12.92
CA CYS A 380 22.58 -28.50 12.62
C CYS A 380 22.43 -27.45 13.74
N ALA A 381 22.52 -27.86 15.01
CA ALA A 381 22.48 -26.93 16.14
C ALA A 381 23.69 -25.98 16.16
N LEU A 382 24.90 -26.48 15.89
CA LEU A 382 26.10 -25.65 15.76
C LEU A 382 25.98 -24.66 14.60
N ALA A 383 25.51 -25.11 13.43
CA ALA A 383 25.27 -24.21 12.29
C ALA A 383 24.26 -23.11 12.65
N ALA A 384 23.19 -23.44 13.40
CA ALA A 384 22.21 -22.46 13.84
C ALA A 384 22.79 -21.47 14.87
N LEU A 385 23.64 -21.93 15.79
CA LEU A 385 24.34 -21.09 16.78
C LEU A 385 25.39 -20.17 16.14
N GLU A 386 26.02 -20.62 15.07
CA GLU A 386 26.99 -19.83 14.30
C GLU A 386 26.32 -18.81 13.36
N SER A 387 24.99 -18.90 13.18
CA SER A 387 24.23 -17.93 12.39
C SER A 387 23.89 -16.67 13.20
N GLY A 388 23.41 -15.64 12.52
CA GLY A 388 22.91 -14.40 13.10
C GLY A 388 21.57 -14.51 13.83
N ALA A 389 21.13 -15.72 14.19
CA ALA A 389 19.95 -15.95 15.01
C ALA A 389 20.20 -15.47 16.45
N ALA A 390 19.21 -14.80 17.05
CA ALA A 390 19.31 -14.25 18.40
C ALA A 390 19.23 -15.32 19.50
N SER A 391 18.72 -16.50 19.17
CA SER A 391 18.54 -17.63 20.08
C SER A 391 18.28 -18.90 19.25
N VAL A 392 18.67 -20.06 19.77
CA VAL A 392 18.43 -21.35 19.15
C VAL A 392 17.65 -22.25 20.10
N SER A 393 16.52 -22.76 19.65
CA SER A 393 15.74 -23.78 20.36
C SER A 393 15.72 -25.07 19.56
N VAL A 394 15.92 -26.21 20.22
CA VAL A 394 15.83 -27.53 19.59
C VAL A 394 14.61 -28.26 20.12
N VAL A 395 13.68 -28.60 19.23
CA VAL A 395 12.45 -29.31 19.56
C VAL A 395 12.71 -30.81 19.50
N THR A 396 12.72 -31.47 20.66
CA THR A 396 12.97 -32.91 20.82
C THR A 396 11.67 -33.68 21.03
N GLY A 397 11.69 -34.99 20.78
CA GLY A 397 10.52 -35.85 20.87
C GLY A 397 10.94 -37.32 20.97
N HIS A 398 10.84 -38.06 19.87
CA HIS A 398 11.33 -39.44 19.82
C HIS A 398 12.82 -39.53 20.13
N ARG A 399 13.24 -40.51 20.96
CA ARG A 399 14.64 -40.68 21.46
C ARG A 399 15.21 -39.41 22.13
N GLN A 400 14.35 -38.67 22.85
CA GLN A 400 14.69 -37.42 23.55
C GLN A 400 16.05 -37.47 24.25
N HIS A 401 16.24 -38.38 25.22
CA HIS A 401 17.45 -38.42 26.04
C HIS A 401 18.74 -38.59 25.23
N GLU A 402 18.69 -39.37 24.15
CA GLU A 402 19.86 -39.62 23.30
C GLU A 402 20.19 -38.41 22.42
N ILE A 403 19.16 -37.72 21.91
CA ILE A 403 19.31 -36.51 21.11
C ILE A 403 19.82 -35.35 21.98
N GLU A 404 19.23 -35.15 23.16
CA GLU A 404 19.63 -34.11 24.11
C GLU A 404 21.06 -34.32 24.60
N ALA A 405 21.48 -35.56 24.87
CA ALA A 405 22.85 -35.89 25.24
C ALA A 405 23.88 -35.51 24.15
N LYS A 406 23.50 -35.47 22.86
CA LYS A 406 24.39 -34.99 21.78
C LYS A 406 24.46 -33.48 21.69
N LEU A 407 23.54 -32.78 22.33
CA LEU A 407 23.47 -31.31 22.40
C LEU A 407 24.12 -30.75 23.68
N ASP A 408 24.52 -31.61 24.61
CA ASP A 408 25.22 -31.21 25.84
C ASP A 408 26.38 -30.23 25.54
N GLY A 409 26.44 -29.18 26.36
CA GLY A 409 27.42 -28.10 26.26
C GLY A 409 27.17 -27.08 25.14
N LEU A 410 26.07 -27.17 24.40
CA LEU A 410 25.64 -26.12 23.46
C LEU A 410 24.67 -25.14 24.12
N ASP A 411 24.75 -23.87 23.73
CA ASP A 411 23.85 -22.80 24.22
C ASP A 411 22.50 -22.83 23.49
N VAL A 412 21.77 -23.94 23.63
CA VAL A 412 20.46 -24.15 23.01
C VAL A 412 19.37 -24.36 24.06
N ALA A 413 18.18 -23.82 23.81
CA ALA A 413 17.00 -24.13 24.61
C ALA A 413 16.37 -25.45 24.14
N LEU A 414 16.30 -26.44 25.02
CA LEU A 414 15.66 -27.72 24.72
C LEU A 414 14.15 -27.63 24.97
N VAL A 415 13.36 -27.97 23.95
CA VAL A 415 11.89 -27.93 24.00
C VAL A 415 11.36 -29.34 23.72
N HIS A 416 10.78 -29.99 24.72
CA HIS A 416 10.20 -31.31 24.53
C HIS A 416 8.78 -31.22 23.96
N ASN A 417 8.54 -31.90 22.83
CA ASN A 417 7.21 -32.09 22.26
C ASN A 417 6.66 -33.48 22.65
N PRO A 418 5.75 -33.60 23.63
CA PRO A 418 5.17 -34.88 24.02
C PRO A 418 4.28 -35.49 22.93
N ASP A 419 3.73 -34.66 22.05
CA ASP A 419 2.82 -35.04 20.97
C ASP A 419 3.53 -35.24 19.63
N PHE A 420 4.84 -35.57 19.64
CA PHE A 420 5.65 -35.77 18.42
C PHE A 420 5.08 -36.84 17.46
N ALA A 421 4.21 -37.72 17.95
CA ALA A 421 3.56 -38.75 17.15
C ALA A 421 2.45 -38.21 16.22
N SER A 422 1.90 -37.02 16.50
CA SER A 422 0.78 -36.43 15.74
C SER A 422 1.18 -35.74 14.44
N GLY A 423 2.48 -35.51 14.22
CA GLY A 423 3.04 -34.98 12.97
C GLY A 423 3.90 -33.74 13.17
N MET A 424 4.33 -33.13 12.06
CA MET A 424 5.18 -31.94 12.07
C MET A 424 4.53 -30.72 12.75
N ALA A 425 3.20 -30.60 12.70
CA ALA A 425 2.48 -29.45 13.26
C ALA A 425 2.69 -29.29 14.77
N SER A 426 2.66 -30.39 15.55
CA SER A 426 2.89 -30.33 17.00
C SER A 426 4.31 -29.89 17.34
N SER A 427 5.29 -30.24 16.51
CA SER A 427 6.70 -29.84 16.69
C SER A 427 6.91 -28.37 16.37
N LEU A 428 6.26 -27.87 15.31
CA LEU A 428 6.22 -26.44 15.00
C LEU A 428 5.53 -25.65 16.12
N GLY A 429 4.38 -26.11 16.60
CA GLY A 429 3.64 -25.49 17.70
C GLY A 429 4.50 -25.39 18.98
N ALA A 430 5.14 -26.49 19.38
CA ALA A 430 6.04 -26.51 20.54
C ALA A 430 7.22 -25.51 20.37
N GLY A 431 7.83 -25.47 19.18
CA GLY A 431 8.91 -24.53 18.89
C GLY A 431 8.48 -23.06 18.94
N PHE A 432 7.33 -22.72 18.38
CA PHE A 432 6.76 -21.35 18.37
C PHE A 432 6.16 -20.93 19.72
N ALA A 433 5.91 -21.88 20.61
CA ALA A 433 5.49 -21.63 21.98
C ALA A 433 6.66 -21.34 22.93
N SER A 434 7.91 -21.65 22.53
CA SER A 434 9.11 -21.33 23.32
C SER A 434 9.23 -19.83 23.62
N SER A 435 9.84 -19.50 24.75
CA SER A 435 9.91 -18.12 25.24
C SER A 435 10.74 -17.20 24.31
N GLU A 436 11.74 -17.79 23.67
CA GLU A 436 12.68 -17.23 22.74
C GLU A 436 12.00 -16.93 21.41
N ALA A 437 11.31 -17.91 20.82
CA ALA A 437 10.53 -17.72 19.60
C ALA A 437 9.36 -16.74 19.82
N ALA A 438 8.73 -16.75 20.99
CA ALA A 438 7.65 -15.84 21.34
C ALA A 438 8.10 -14.37 21.39
N ARG A 439 9.37 -14.11 21.71
CA ARG A 439 9.95 -12.76 21.82
C ARG A 439 10.58 -12.27 20.53
N ALA A 440 10.91 -13.14 19.58
CA ALA A 440 11.51 -12.79 18.31
C ALA A 440 10.52 -12.25 17.28
N ASP A 441 11.00 -11.38 16.38
CA ASP A 441 10.20 -10.78 15.32
C ASP A 441 9.98 -11.73 14.13
N GLY A 442 10.86 -12.72 13.99
CA GLY A 442 10.69 -13.86 13.10
C GLY A 442 11.26 -15.14 13.69
N VAL A 443 10.81 -16.27 13.16
CA VAL A 443 11.28 -17.60 13.53
C VAL A 443 11.82 -18.31 12.31
N LEU A 444 13.11 -18.60 12.29
CA LEU A 444 13.76 -19.47 11.31
C LEU A 444 13.50 -20.92 11.70
N VAL A 445 12.78 -21.64 10.84
CA VAL A 445 12.52 -23.07 11.00
C VAL A 445 13.56 -23.86 10.22
N LEU A 446 14.36 -24.64 10.94
CA LEU A 446 15.37 -25.54 10.41
C LEU A 446 14.98 -26.99 10.71
N LEU A 447 15.16 -27.90 9.74
CA LEU A 447 15.00 -29.33 9.98
C LEU A 447 16.35 -29.93 10.40
N ALA A 448 16.34 -30.78 11.44
CA ALA A 448 17.58 -31.32 12.01
C ALA A 448 18.27 -32.39 11.15
N ASP A 449 17.70 -32.75 10.01
CA ASP A 449 18.16 -33.79 9.10
C ASP A 449 18.77 -33.24 7.80
N MET A 450 19.14 -31.96 7.78
CA MET A 450 19.72 -31.26 6.63
C MET A 450 21.24 -31.04 6.83
N PRO A 451 22.11 -31.95 6.36
CA PRO A 451 23.55 -31.92 6.65
C PRO A 451 24.32 -30.77 5.98
N ASP A 452 23.78 -30.24 4.88
CA ASP A 452 24.44 -29.28 3.99
C ASP A 452 23.92 -27.84 4.14
N VAL A 453 22.98 -27.59 5.04
CA VAL A 453 22.55 -26.22 5.37
C VAL A 453 23.56 -25.61 6.35
N SER A 454 24.25 -24.57 5.91
CA SER A 454 25.28 -23.87 6.67
C SER A 454 24.74 -22.67 7.45
N SER A 455 25.54 -22.14 8.39
CA SER A 455 25.28 -20.85 9.04
C SER A 455 25.14 -19.72 8.04
N SER A 456 25.98 -19.70 6.99
CA SER A 456 25.93 -18.69 5.93
C SER A 456 24.62 -18.72 5.13
N ASP A 457 24.03 -19.89 4.93
CA ASP A 457 22.73 -20.02 4.25
C ASP A 457 21.62 -19.42 5.12
N MET A 458 21.63 -19.72 6.42
CA MET A 458 20.70 -19.13 7.38
C MET A 458 20.87 -17.61 7.47
N ASP A 459 22.10 -17.11 7.42
CA ASP A 459 22.39 -15.67 7.41
C ASP A 459 21.84 -14.96 6.18
N LEU A 460 21.83 -15.61 5.01
CA LEU A 460 21.19 -15.05 3.81
C LEU A 460 19.68 -14.85 4.05
N LEU A 461 19.02 -15.83 4.67
CA LEU A 461 17.59 -15.74 4.99
C LEU A 461 17.31 -14.70 6.09
N ILE A 462 18.09 -14.70 7.18
CA ILE A 462 17.95 -13.74 8.28
C ILE A 462 18.20 -12.32 7.78
N THR A 463 19.22 -12.12 6.94
CA THR A 463 19.52 -10.83 6.32
C THR A 463 18.39 -10.37 5.41
N ALA A 464 17.84 -11.25 4.58
CA ALA A 464 16.68 -10.93 3.74
C ALA A 464 15.44 -10.58 4.59
N PHE A 465 15.24 -11.27 5.71
CA PHE A 465 14.15 -11.00 6.65
C PHE A 465 14.31 -9.63 7.34
N ARG A 466 15.52 -9.31 7.80
CA ARG A 466 15.87 -7.99 8.36
C ARG A 466 15.68 -6.88 7.31
N ARG A 467 16.10 -7.12 6.07
CA ARG A 467 15.95 -6.16 4.95
C ARG A 467 14.50 -5.83 4.62
N CYS A 468 13.57 -6.75 4.83
CA CYS A 468 12.14 -6.49 4.64
C CYS A 468 11.43 -5.97 5.91
N GLY A 469 12.17 -5.65 6.97
CA GLY A 469 11.63 -5.15 8.24
C GLY A 469 10.86 -6.19 9.04
N GLY A 470 11.08 -7.48 8.79
CA GLY A 470 10.44 -8.58 9.52
C GLY A 470 8.97 -8.85 9.16
N HIS A 471 8.51 -8.40 7.99
CA HIS A 471 7.10 -8.50 7.59
C HIS A 471 6.82 -9.52 6.47
N ALA A 472 7.85 -10.13 5.89
CA ALA A 472 7.72 -11.11 4.81
C ALA A 472 8.09 -12.53 5.28
N ILE A 473 7.56 -13.52 4.59
CA ILE A 473 8.07 -14.90 4.67
C ILE A 473 9.33 -14.95 3.82
N VAL A 474 10.43 -15.48 4.37
CA VAL A 474 11.68 -15.68 3.62
C VAL A 474 11.96 -17.16 3.54
N ARG A 475 12.07 -17.72 2.35
CA ARG A 475 12.17 -19.17 2.14
C ARG A 475 13.39 -19.52 1.29
N ALA A 476 14.12 -20.55 1.68
CA ALA A 476 15.18 -21.13 0.88
C ALA A 476 14.64 -21.72 -0.43
N VAL A 477 15.38 -21.52 -1.53
CA VAL A 477 15.13 -22.16 -2.82
C VAL A 477 16.42 -22.76 -3.39
N SER A 478 16.27 -23.80 -4.20
CA SER A 478 17.30 -24.26 -5.14
C SER A 478 16.75 -24.31 -6.55
N ARG A 479 17.39 -23.59 -7.48
CA ARG A 479 17.01 -23.57 -8.91
C ARG A 479 15.52 -23.23 -9.11
N GLY A 480 15.02 -22.29 -8.31
CA GLY A 480 13.63 -21.84 -8.31
C GLY A 480 12.62 -22.82 -7.69
N LYS A 481 13.08 -23.94 -7.12
CA LYS A 481 12.25 -24.87 -6.35
C LYS A 481 12.36 -24.55 -4.87
N ARG A 482 11.22 -24.59 -4.16
CA ARG A 482 11.13 -24.32 -2.73
C ARG A 482 11.82 -25.39 -1.88
N GLY A 483 12.55 -24.96 -0.86
CA GLY A 483 13.24 -25.81 0.09
C GLY A 483 13.12 -25.30 1.52
N ASN A 484 14.01 -25.80 2.38
CA ASN A 484 14.18 -25.37 3.77
C ASN A 484 15.62 -24.83 3.94
N PRO A 485 15.90 -23.94 4.91
CA PRO A 485 15.02 -23.42 5.96
C PRO A 485 14.01 -22.35 5.48
N VAL A 486 13.12 -21.94 6.39
CA VAL A 486 12.16 -20.83 6.17
C VAL A 486 12.08 -19.93 7.40
N VAL A 487 12.05 -18.61 7.19
CA VAL A 487 11.76 -17.61 8.22
C VAL A 487 10.30 -17.20 8.13
N LEU A 488 9.56 -17.40 9.21
CA LEU A 488 8.17 -16.98 9.36
C LEU A 488 8.11 -15.72 10.23
N PRO A 489 7.44 -14.63 9.79
CA PRO A 489 7.26 -13.44 10.61
C PRO A 489 6.35 -13.71 11.81
N ARG A 490 6.52 -12.93 12.89
CA ARG A 490 5.71 -12.99 14.12
C ARG A 490 4.20 -12.98 13.85
N ALA A 491 3.76 -12.28 12.81
CA ALA A 491 2.36 -12.22 12.39
C ALA A 491 1.74 -13.59 12.07
N LEU A 492 2.56 -14.60 11.75
CA LEU A 492 2.10 -15.96 11.47
C LEU A 492 2.12 -16.88 12.70
N ARG A 493 2.54 -16.39 13.86
CA ARG A 493 2.66 -17.21 15.07
C ARG A 493 1.35 -17.90 15.42
N ASP A 494 0.24 -17.15 15.45
CA ASP A 494 -1.06 -17.73 15.79
C ASP A 494 -1.48 -18.78 14.75
N ALA A 495 -1.22 -18.54 13.47
CA ALA A 495 -1.49 -19.51 12.42
C ALA A 495 -0.67 -20.81 12.58
N VAL A 496 0.58 -20.72 13.05
CA VAL A 496 1.42 -21.88 13.37
C VAL A 496 0.88 -22.66 14.57
N LEU A 497 0.47 -21.96 15.63
CA LEU A 497 -0.04 -22.58 16.85
C LEU A 497 -1.38 -23.32 16.64
N HIS A 498 -2.13 -23.01 15.59
CA HIS A 498 -3.39 -23.69 15.24
C HIS A 498 -3.23 -24.77 14.15
N LEU A 499 -2.01 -25.12 13.74
CA LEU A 499 -1.81 -26.24 12.81
C LEU A 499 -2.10 -27.58 13.49
N GLU A 500 -2.72 -28.49 12.75
CA GLU A 500 -2.98 -29.86 13.19
C GLU A 500 -2.46 -30.89 12.18
N GLY A 501 -2.10 -32.07 12.68
CA GLY A 501 -1.68 -33.22 11.86
C GLY A 501 -0.26 -33.11 11.30
N ASP A 502 -0.01 -33.81 10.19
CA ASP A 502 1.31 -33.88 9.55
C ASP A 502 1.52 -32.78 8.50
N ILE A 503 1.17 -31.54 8.87
CA ILE A 503 1.24 -30.37 8.00
C ILE A 503 2.39 -29.49 8.46
N GLY A 504 3.39 -29.31 7.59
CA GLY A 504 4.49 -28.36 7.82
C GLY A 504 4.11 -26.90 7.52
N ALA A 505 5.07 -25.99 7.72
CA ALA A 505 4.90 -24.55 7.49
C ALA A 505 4.38 -24.17 6.09
N ARG A 506 4.50 -25.08 5.11
CA ARG A 506 4.03 -24.91 3.73
C ARG A 506 2.59 -24.41 3.63
N HIS A 507 1.66 -24.99 4.39
CA HIS A 507 0.24 -24.63 4.29
C HIS A 507 0.00 -23.17 4.68
N ILE A 508 0.70 -22.70 5.72
CA ILE A 508 0.65 -21.31 6.19
C ILE A 508 1.22 -20.37 5.15
N ILE A 509 2.33 -20.73 4.50
CA ILE A 509 2.94 -19.90 3.46
C ILE A 509 1.94 -19.72 2.31
N GLU A 510 1.27 -20.78 1.89
CA GLU A 510 0.29 -20.77 0.79
C GLU A 510 -0.99 -19.99 1.15
N SER A 511 -1.41 -19.96 2.43
CA SER A 511 -2.66 -19.31 2.88
C SER A 511 -2.49 -17.91 3.50
N SER A 512 -1.27 -17.50 3.85
CA SER A 512 -1.00 -16.27 4.61
C SER A 512 -1.33 -14.96 3.90
N GLY A 513 -1.27 -14.93 2.57
CA GLY A 513 -1.35 -13.69 1.77
C GLY A 513 -0.18 -12.72 1.99
N LEU A 514 0.84 -13.10 2.78
CA LEU A 514 2.03 -12.28 3.02
C LEU A 514 3.00 -12.34 1.83
N PRO A 515 3.83 -11.31 1.63
CA PRO A 515 4.92 -11.37 0.66
C PRO A 515 5.85 -12.54 0.97
N VAL A 516 6.23 -13.29 -0.07
CA VAL A 516 7.20 -14.39 0.01
C VAL A 516 8.45 -13.98 -0.75
N ILE A 517 9.60 -14.02 -0.07
CA ILE A 517 10.92 -13.75 -0.63
C ILE A 517 11.66 -15.09 -0.74
N ASP A 518 12.02 -15.46 -1.96
CA ASP A 518 12.82 -16.66 -2.23
C ASP A 518 14.31 -16.30 -2.18
N VAL A 519 15.09 -17.08 -1.42
CA VAL A 519 16.55 -16.93 -1.26
C VAL A 519 17.24 -18.19 -1.76
N GLU A 520 18.05 -18.05 -2.80
CA GLU A 520 18.80 -19.15 -3.40
C GLU A 520 19.97 -19.54 -2.50
N ILE A 521 19.96 -20.79 -1.99
CA ILE A 521 21.03 -21.34 -1.12
C ILE A 521 21.64 -22.63 -1.72
N GLY A 522 21.32 -22.97 -2.96
CA GLY A 522 21.83 -24.16 -3.62
C GLY A 522 21.19 -25.46 -3.14
N ASP A 523 21.74 -26.58 -3.60
CA ASP A 523 21.11 -27.90 -3.51
C ASP A 523 20.88 -28.41 -2.08
N GLY A 524 21.60 -27.85 -1.09
CA GLY A 524 21.36 -28.11 0.34
C GLY A 524 19.94 -27.78 0.79
N ALA A 525 19.23 -26.86 0.11
CA ALA A 525 17.84 -26.52 0.39
C ALA A 525 16.85 -27.70 0.29
N HIS A 526 17.24 -28.77 -0.40
CA HIS A 526 16.42 -29.95 -0.67
C HIS A 526 17.00 -31.24 -0.12
N LEU A 527 18.17 -31.19 0.51
CA LEU A 527 18.85 -32.39 0.96
C LEU A 527 18.49 -32.71 2.42
N ASP A 528 17.52 -33.60 2.60
CA ASP A 528 17.19 -34.24 3.87
C ASP A 528 17.52 -35.74 3.84
N VAL A 529 18.15 -36.25 4.90
CA VAL A 529 18.62 -37.65 4.94
C VAL A 529 17.61 -38.57 5.61
N ASP A 530 16.62 -39.02 4.84
CA ASP A 530 15.49 -39.79 5.37
C ASP A 530 15.67 -41.32 5.44
N THR A 531 16.65 -41.88 4.72
CA THR A 531 16.92 -43.32 4.68
C THR A 531 18.39 -43.62 5.00
N PRO A 532 18.73 -44.86 5.38
CA PRO A 532 20.12 -45.24 5.63
C PRO A 532 21.05 -44.99 4.43
N GLU A 533 20.56 -45.28 3.23
CA GLU A 533 21.30 -45.05 1.98
C GLU A 533 21.50 -43.56 1.73
N ALA A 534 20.51 -42.72 2.05
CA ALA A 534 20.62 -41.26 1.91
C ALA A 534 21.66 -40.68 2.88
N VAL A 535 21.72 -41.18 4.12
CA VAL A 535 22.75 -40.78 5.10
C VAL A 535 24.14 -41.10 4.57
N VAL A 536 24.35 -42.30 4.06
CA VAL A 536 25.65 -42.72 3.50
C VAL A 536 26.00 -41.93 2.24
N ALA A 537 25.03 -41.71 1.34
CA ALA A 537 25.23 -40.93 0.11
C ALA A 537 25.60 -39.47 0.39
N ALA A 538 25.10 -38.90 1.49
CA ALA A 538 25.46 -37.57 1.97
C ALA A 538 26.79 -37.55 2.78
N GLY A 539 27.49 -38.69 2.91
CA GLY A 539 28.78 -38.78 3.61
C GLY A 539 28.68 -39.03 5.12
N GLY A 540 27.50 -39.40 5.62
CA GLY A 540 27.28 -39.76 7.02
C GLY A 540 27.53 -41.23 7.31
N THR A 541 27.85 -41.55 8.57
CA THR A 541 27.97 -42.92 9.08
C THR A 541 26.91 -43.17 10.15
N LEU A 542 26.11 -44.21 9.97
CA LEU A 542 25.18 -44.68 11.00
C LEU A 542 25.94 -45.49 12.05
N LYS A 543 25.67 -45.21 13.32
CA LYS A 543 26.10 -46.05 14.44
C LYS A 543 24.88 -46.79 14.97
N GLU A 544 25.05 -48.09 15.23
CA GLU A 544 24.02 -48.96 15.83
C GLU A 544 23.61 -48.48 17.22
#